data_AF-A0A496YYL7-F1
#
_entry.id   AF-A0A496YYL7-F1
#
_cell.length_a   1.000
_cell.length_b   1.000
_cell.length_c   1.000
_cell.angle_alpha   90.00
_cell.angle_beta   90.00
_cell.angle_gamma   90.00
#
_symmetry.space_group_name_H-M   'P 1'
#
loop_
_entity.id
_entity.type
_entity.pdbx_description
1 polymer ?
#
loop_
_entity_poly.entity_id
_entity_poly.type
_entity_poly.pdbx_seq_one_letter_code
_entity_poly.pdbx_strand_id
1 'polypeptide(L)'
;MAVIFTTAEGYKIAKNSGSAENTGGAAADVDATITFSELEKVLYVIAAYGDVPVTEKSISGNQVTVTAKSVPAGTTATVYVVVLGF
;
A
#
# COMPACT_ATOMS: atom_id res chain seq x y z
N MET A 1 2.80 12.99 -3.42
CA MET A 1 2.38 13.39 -4.77
C MET A 1 2.21 12.10 -5.57
N ALA A 2 0.97 11.75 -5.94
CA ALA A 2 0.70 10.55 -6.74
C ALA A 2 1.06 10.85 -8.21
N VAL A 3 1.70 9.89 -8.88
CA VAL A 3 1.93 9.94 -10.33
C VAL A 3 0.81 9.11 -10.98
N ILE A 4 0.09 9.71 -11.92
CA ILE A 4 -1.09 9.11 -12.56
C ILE A 4 -0.85 8.98 -14.07
N PHE A 5 -1.09 7.78 -14.61
CA PHE A 5 -1.19 7.54 -16.04
C PHE A 5 -2.59 7.04 -16.38
N THR A 6 -3.33 7.78 -17.21
CA THR A 6 -4.69 7.42 -17.63
C THR A 6 -4.67 6.81 -19.02
N THR A 7 -5.24 5.62 -19.19
CA THR A 7 -5.42 4.99 -20.51
C THR A 7 -6.67 5.53 -21.20
N ALA A 8 -6.79 5.30 -22.51
CA ALA A 8 -8.00 5.67 -23.27
C ALA A 8 -9.29 5.00 -22.76
N GLU A 9 -9.16 3.89 -22.03
CA GLU A 9 -10.26 3.12 -21.44
C GLU A 9 -10.64 3.59 -20.03
N GLY A 10 -9.99 4.65 -19.52
CA GLY A 10 -10.27 5.22 -18.20
C GLY A 10 -9.51 4.57 -17.05
N TYR A 11 -8.68 3.55 -17.31
CA TYR A 11 -7.83 2.98 -16.28
C TYR A 11 -6.71 3.94 -15.89
N LYS A 12 -6.40 3.96 -14.60
CA LYS A 12 -5.34 4.78 -14.01
C LYS A 12 -4.33 3.88 -13.31
N ILE A 13 -3.06 4.14 -13.58
CA ILE A 13 -1.98 3.65 -12.73
C ILE A 13 -1.71 4.72 -11.68
N ALA A 14 -1.79 4.36 -10.41
CA ALA A 14 -1.53 5.27 -9.30
C ALA A 14 -0.48 4.70 -8.36
N LYS A 15 0.31 5.59 -7.74
CA LYS A 15 1.27 5.25 -6.70
C LYS A 15 0.96 6.06 -5.45
N ASN A 16 0.85 5.37 -4.32
CA ASN A 16 0.70 6.01 -3.02
C ASN A 16 1.50 5.25 -1.94
N SER A 17 1.62 5.86 -0.77
CA SER A 17 2.33 5.29 0.39
C SER A 17 1.47 5.32 1.64
N GLY A 18 1.75 4.40 2.56
CA GLY A 18 1.20 4.40 3.90
C GLY A 18 2.26 3.97 4.91
N SER A 19 1.88 3.98 6.18
CA SER A 19 2.78 3.59 7.26
C SER A 19 2.02 2.90 8.39
N ALA A 20 2.70 2.00 9.08
CA ALA A 20 2.18 1.36 10.29
C ALA A 20 3.30 1.20 11.32
N GLU A 21 2.98 1.46 12.58
CA GLU A 21 3.92 1.37 13.69
C GLU A 21 3.77 0.02 14.41
N ASN A 22 4.90 -0.63 14.71
CA ASN A 22 4.91 -1.75 15.64
C ASN A 22 5.06 -1.23 17.07
N THR A 23 3.93 -1.05 17.76
CA THR A 23 3.87 -0.61 19.16
C THR A 23 4.13 -1.74 20.18
N GLY A 24 4.42 -2.95 19.71
CA GLY A 24 4.73 -4.11 20.55
C GLY A 24 6.17 -4.10 21.10
N GLY A 25 6.47 -5.07 21.97
CA GLY A 25 7.79 -5.24 22.59
C GLY A 25 8.77 -6.13 21.81
N ALA A 26 8.37 -6.67 20.67
CA ALA A 26 9.19 -7.56 19.82
C ALA A 26 8.93 -7.28 18.33
N ALA A 27 9.79 -7.76 17.45
CA ALA A 27 9.58 -7.66 16.01
C ALA A 27 8.29 -8.40 15.60
N ALA A 28 7.45 -7.74 14.81
CA ALA A 28 6.13 -8.26 14.43
C ALA A 28 5.73 -7.79 13.04
N ASP A 29 4.76 -8.51 12.47
CA ASP A 29 4.10 -8.09 11.24
C ASP A 29 3.08 -6.99 11.55
N VAL A 30 3.06 -5.93 10.74
CA VAL A 30 2.09 -4.82 10.88
C VAL A 30 1.40 -4.55 9.56
N ASP A 31 0.13 -4.18 9.63
CA ASP A 31 -0.67 -3.86 8.45
C ASP A 31 -0.72 -2.35 8.23
N ALA A 32 -0.42 -1.94 7.00
CA ALA A 32 -0.60 -0.57 6.53
C ALA A 32 -1.71 -0.56 5.48
N THR A 33 -2.68 0.35 5.66
CA THR A 33 -3.74 0.59 4.69
C THR A 33 -3.45 1.87 3.93
N ILE A 34 -3.43 1.78 2.60
CA ILE A 34 -3.17 2.88 1.68
C ILE A 34 -4.46 3.16 0.91
N THR A 35 -4.92 4.41 0.96
CA THR A 35 -6.10 4.88 0.22
C THR A 35 -5.66 5.61 -1.05
N PHE A 36 -6.26 5.30 -2.18
CA PHE A 36 -6.02 5.98 -3.45
C PHE A 36 -7.20 6.90 -3.77
N SER A 37 -7.13 8.16 -3.33
CA SER A 37 -8.25 9.12 -3.45
C SER A 37 -8.59 9.49 -4.88
N GLU A 38 -7.63 9.38 -5.81
CA GLU A 38 -7.82 9.59 -7.25
C GLU A 38 -8.51 8.42 -7.98
N LEU A 39 -8.72 7.30 -7.27
CA LEU A 39 -9.39 6.10 -7.76
C LEU A 39 -10.73 5.92 -7.04
N GLU A 40 -11.76 5.56 -7.78
CA GLU A 40 -13.01 5.03 -7.23
C GLU A 40 -12.82 3.57 -6.81
N LYS A 41 -12.03 2.81 -7.58
CA LYS A 41 -11.77 1.40 -7.31
C LYS A 41 -10.38 0.95 -7.75
N VAL A 42 -9.70 0.20 -6.89
CA VAL A 42 -8.49 -0.55 -7.23
C VAL A 42 -8.89 -1.91 -7.78
N LEU A 43 -8.28 -2.30 -8.91
CA LEU A 43 -8.49 -3.58 -9.57
C LEU A 43 -7.33 -4.54 -9.33
N TYR A 44 -6.11 -4.02 -9.30
CA TYR A 44 -4.90 -4.83 -9.22
C TYR A 44 -3.75 -4.08 -8.55
N VAL A 45 -2.95 -4.78 -7.74
CA VAL A 45 -1.69 -4.28 -7.20
C VAL A 45 -0.57 -4.69 -8.15
N ILE A 46 0.06 -3.70 -8.78
CA ILE A 46 1.20 -3.91 -9.68
C ILE A 46 2.46 -4.21 -8.87
N ALA A 47 2.68 -3.46 -7.78
CA ALA A 47 3.82 -3.64 -6.90
C ALA A 47 3.52 -3.13 -5.49
N ALA A 48 4.07 -3.81 -4.48
CA ALA A 48 4.12 -3.36 -3.10
C ALA A 48 5.54 -3.54 -2.56
N TYR A 49 6.10 -2.51 -1.93
CA TYR A 49 7.47 -2.51 -1.42
C TYR A 49 7.64 -1.52 -0.27
N GLY A 50 8.69 -1.66 0.52
CA GLY A 50 8.98 -0.80 1.66
C GLY A 50 10.39 -1.03 2.19
N ASP A 51 10.69 -0.44 3.34
CA ASP A 51 12.01 -0.59 4.00
C ASP A 51 12.24 -2.01 4.54
N VAL A 52 11.16 -2.76 4.69
CA VAL A 52 11.13 -4.18 5.06
C VAL A 52 10.34 -4.97 3.99
N PRO A 53 10.43 -6.30 3.94
CA PRO A 53 9.61 -7.09 3.03
C PRO A 53 8.11 -6.80 3.22
N VAL A 54 7.40 -6.63 2.11
CA VAL A 54 5.97 -6.31 2.08
C VAL A 54 5.23 -7.39 1.31
N THR A 55 4.07 -7.80 1.81
CA THR A 55 3.14 -8.69 1.11
C THR A 55 1.77 -8.03 1.02
N GLU A 56 1.12 -8.14 -0.14
CA GLU A 56 -0.29 -7.75 -0.27
C GLU A 56 -1.15 -8.58 0.68
N LYS A 57 -2.11 -7.91 1.34
CA LYS A 57 -3.09 -8.56 2.21
C LYS A 57 -4.49 -8.54 1.61
N SER A 58 -4.95 -7.38 1.16
CA SER A 58 -6.29 -7.25 0.59
C SER A 58 -6.47 -5.96 -0.21
N ILE A 59 -7.50 -5.96 -1.06
CA ILE A 59 -8.01 -4.80 -1.80
C ILE A 59 -9.49 -4.63 -1.44
N SER A 60 -9.91 -3.42 -1.10
CA SER A 60 -11.30 -3.08 -0.81
C SER A 60 -11.64 -1.68 -1.30
N GLY A 61 -12.48 -1.58 -2.34
CA GLY A 61 -12.80 -0.31 -2.97
C GLY A 61 -11.54 0.35 -3.55
N ASN A 62 -11.23 1.55 -3.08
CA ASN A 62 -10.01 2.29 -3.43
C ASN A 62 -8.87 2.16 -2.41
N GLN A 63 -8.96 1.18 -1.50
CA GLN A 63 -7.96 0.92 -0.47
C GLN A 63 -7.23 -0.39 -0.73
N VAL A 64 -5.92 -0.37 -0.45
CA VAL A 64 -5.08 -1.57 -0.42
C VAL A 64 -4.49 -1.70 0.97
N THR A 65 -4.62 -2.87 1.57
CA THR A 65 -3.91 -3.22 2.80
C THR A 65 -2.75 -4.14 2.46
N VAL A 66 -1.58 -3.81 2.98
CA VAL A 66 -0.36 -4.62 2.86
C VAL A 66 0.20 -4.90 4.24
N THR A 67 0.88 -6.04 4.38
CA THR A 67 1.58 -6.40 5.61
C THR A 67 3.07 -6.16 5.43
N ALA A 68 3.63 -5.28 6.26
CA ALA A 68 5.07 -5.11 6.42
C ALA A 68 5.58 -6.17 7.40
N LYS A 69 6.58 -6.95 6.98
CA LYS A 69 7.05 -8.13 7.72
C LYS A 69 8.15 -7.79 8.71
N SER A 70 8.07 -8.39 9.91
CA SER A 70 9.14 -8.33 10.91
C SER A 70 9.63 -6.91 11.23
N VAL A 71 8.71 -5.97 11.38
CA VAL A 71 9.01 -4.58 11.75
C VAL A 71 9.54 -4.55 13.19
N PRO A 72 10.72 -3.96 13.46
CA PRO A 72 11.26 -3.88 14.81
C PRO A 72 10.32 -3.17 15.80
N ALA A 73 10.40 -3.55 17.07
CA ALA A 73 9.63 -2.93 18.15
C ALA A 73 9.90 -1.42 18.25
N GLY A 74 8.84 -0.62 18.38
CA GLY A 74 8.92 0.84 18.48
C GLY A 74 9.33 1.54 17.19
N THR A 75 9.19 0.88 16.03
CA THR A 75 9.51 1.47 14.73
C THR A 75 8.30 1.50 13.80
N THR A 76 8.35 2.44 12.86
CA THR A 76 7.33 2.61 11.83
C THR A 76 7.84 2.08 10.52
N ALA A 77 7.11 1.15 9.91
CA ALA A 77 7.35 0.74 8.54
C ALA A 77 6.63 1.67 7.58
N THR A 78 7.35 2.13 6.55
CA THR A 78 6.77 2.85 5.42
C THR A 78 6.66 1.89 4.23
N VAL A 79 5.50 1.92 3.58
CA VAL A 79 5.20 1.07 2.42
C VAL A 79 4.72 1.92 1.25
N TYR A 80 5.05 1.48 0.06
CA TYR A 80 4.67 2.07 -1.22
C TYR A 80 3.93 1.03 -2.04
N VAL A 81 2.82 1.44 -2.63
CA VAL A 81 2.01 0.57 -3.48
C VAL A 81 1.75 1.27 -4.81
N VAL A 82 1.90 0.50 -5.89
CA VAL A 82 1.52 0.89 -7.25
C VAL A 82 0.34 0.01 -7.65
N VAL A 83 -0.73 0.63 -8.12
CA VAL A 83 -2.00 -0.03 -8.45
C VAL A 83 -2.49 0.33 -9.83
N LEU A 84 -3.35 -0.52 -10.38
CA LEU A 84 -4.24 -0.21 -11.50
C LEU A 84 -5.68 -0.11 -10.97
N GLY A 85 -6.39 0.94 -11.36
CA GLY A 85 -7.80 1.16 -10.99
C GLY A 85 -8.51 2.10 -11.94
N PHE A 86 -9.68 2.60 -11.57
CA PHE A 86 -10.39 3.69 -12.25
C PHE A 86 -10.92 4.69 -11.24
#